data_AF-A0A1V5BSY0-F1
#
_entry.id   AF-A0A1V5BSY0-F1
#
_cell.length_a   1.000
_cell.length_b   1.000
_cell.length_c   1.000
_cell.angle_alpha   90.00
_cell.angle_beta   90.00
_cell.angle_gamma   90.00
#
_symmetry.space_group_name_H-M   'P 1'
#
loop_
_entity.id
_entity.type
_entity.pdbx_description
1 polymer ?
#
loop_
_entity_poly.entity_id
_entity_poly.type
_entity_poly.pdbx_seq_one_letter_code
_entity_poly.pdbx_strand_id
1 'polypeptide(L)'
;MREVIELIRGGHFSPENPDLFKPLLDSLMRQDEYMLFADFDSYVARQDEVAAVYRDVERWTRMSILNTARMGKFSSDRAIQEYCRDIWKVEPVKVDMPGYRDRMPENKT
;
A
#
# COMPACT_ATOMS: atom_id res chain seq x y z
N MET A 1 5.98 24.40 2.84
CA MET A 1 5.94 23.65 4.12
C MET A 1 5.66 24.54 5.34
N ARG A 2 6.42 25.62 5.56
CA ARG A 2 6.20 26.54 6.69
C ARG A 2 4.75 27.05 6.81
N GLU A 3 4.14 27.43 5.69
CA GLU A 3 2.74 27.87 5.64
C GLU A 3 1.75 26.80 6.13
N VAL A 4 1.97 25.53 5.77
CA VAL A 4 1.12 24.42 6.23
C VAL A 4 1.21 24.26 7.74
N ILE A 5 2.41 24.37 8.31
CA ILE A 5 2.61 24.29 9.76
C ILE A 5 1.87 25.43 10.46
N GLU A 6 1.93 26.65 9.92
CA GLU A 6 1.22 27.79 10.49
C GLU A 6 -0.32 27.65 10.37
N LEU A 7 -0.82 27.08 9.28
CA LEU A 7 -2.26 26.79 9.13
C LEU A 7 -2.75 25.78 10.16
N ILE A 8 -2.00 24.70 10.38
CA ILE A 8 -2.33 23.69 11.38
C ILE A 8 -2.22 24.30 12.79
N ARG A 9 -1.16 25.06 13.06
CA ARG A 9 -0.93 25.73 14.36
C ARG A 9 -2.00 26.76 14.66
N GLY A 10 -2.46 27.50 13.65
CA GLY A 10 -3.47 28.54 13.77
C GLY A 10 -4.90 28.02 13.92
N GLY A 11 -5.10 26.70 14.02
CA GLY A 11 -6.44 26.12 14.18
C GLY A 11 -7.30 26.16 12.91
N HIS A 12 -6.72 26.43 11.72
CA HIS A 12 -7.47 26.55 10.47
C HIS A 12 -8.34 25.32 10.18
N PHE A 13 -7.82 24.13 10.49
CA PHE A 13 -8.49 22.84 10.27
C PHE A 13 -9.36 22.38 11.45
N SER A 14 -9.35 23.08 12.58
CA SER A 14 -10.24 22.83 13.72
C SER A 14 -10.57 24.15 14.45
N PRO A 15 -11.41 25.01 13.86
CA PRO A 15 -11.69 26.34 14.44
C PRO A 15 -12.34 26.26 15.82
N GLU A 16 -13.14 25.23 16.06
CA GLU A 16 -13.83 24.96 17.33
C GLU A 16 -12.89 24.42 18.41
N ASN A 17 -11.73 23.89 18.03
CA ASN A 17 -10.68 23.42 18.93
C ASN A 17 -9.28 23.69 18.33
N PRO A 18 -8.79 24.94 18.39
CA PRO A 18 -7.57 25.35 17.69
C PRO A 18 -6.32 24.57 18.11
N ASP A 19 -6.28 24.09 19.34
CA ASP A 19 -5.14 23.35 19.90
C ASP A 19 -5.20 21.83 19.63
N LEU A 20 -6.23 21.33 18.93
CA LEU A 20 -6.44 19.90 18.67
C LEU A 20 -5.20 19.21 18.08
N PHE A 21 -4.47 19.89 17.19
CA PHE A 21 -3.30 19.35 16.51
C PHE A 21 -1.96 19.71 17.16
N LYS A 22 -1.97 20.41 18.29
CA LYS A 22 -0.73 20.83 18.98
C LYS A 22 0.20 19.66 19.30
N PRO A 23 -0.27 18.50 19.84
CA PRO A 23 0.62 17.37 20.14
C PRO A 23 1.32 16.80 18.89
N LEU A 24 0.63 16.80 17.74
CA LEU A 24 1.20 16.36 16.47
C LEU A 24 2.32 17.29 16.03
N LEU A 25 2.08 18.60 16.04
CA LEU A 25 3.08 19.59 15.67
C LEU A 25 4.27 19.59 16.63
N ASP A 26 4.03 19.48 17.93
CA ASP A 26 5.11 19.42 18.93
C ASP A 26 6.00 18.19 18.71
N SER A 27 5.42 17.04 18.36
CA SER A 27 6.17 15.82 18.03
C SER A 27 7.05 16.01 16.78
N LEU A 28 6.46 16.51 15.70
CA LEU A 28 7.15 16.73 14.42
C LEU A 28 8.24 17.80 14.53
N MET A 29 8.01 18.88 15.26
CA MET A 29 8.97 19.99 15.39
C MET A 29 10.13 19.65 16.34
N ARG A 30 9.93 18.75 17.31
CA ARG A 30 10.93 18.43 18.33
C ARG A 30 11.86 17.30 17.91
N GLN A 31 11.31 16.23 17.34
CA GLN A 31 12.07 15.01 17.06
C GLN A 31 12.00 14.55 15.62
N ASP A 32 10.86 14.71 14.94
CA ASP A 32 10.62 14.14 13.61
C ASP A 32 11.17 12.71 13.46
N GLU A 33 10.71 11.80 14.34
CA GLU A 33 11.27 10.46 14.50
C GLU A 33 11.30 9.65 13.21
N TYR A 34 10.33 9.90 12.33
CA TYR A 34 10.17 9.22 11.05
C TYR A 34 10.63 10.05 9.85
N MET A 35 11.32 11.18 10.09
CA MET A 35 11.91 12.03 9.05
C MET A 35 10.90 12.56 8.02
N LEU A 36 9.66 12.83 8.43
CA LEU A 36 8.62 13.33 7.53
C LEU A 36 9.05 14.63 6.85
N PHE A 37 9.72 15.52 7.58
CA PHE A 37 10.14 16.81 7.03
C PHE A 37 11.31 16.66 6.06
N ALA A 38 12.19 15.69 6.30
CA ALA A 38 13.29 15.41 5.39
C ALA A 38 12.79 14.89 4.04
N ASP A 39 11.78 14.02 4.05
CA ASP A 39 11.26 13.41 2.82
C ASP A 39 10.23 14.29 2.08
N PHE A 40 9.65 15.29 2.75
CA PHE A 40 8.52 16.07 2.24
C PHE A 40 8.75 16.66 0.84
N ASP A 41 9.88 17.33 0.62
CA ASP A 41 10.16 17.97 -0.68
C ASP A 41 10.32 16.93 -1.80
N SER A 42 10.97 15.81 -1.50
CA SER A 42 11.14 14.71 -2.45
C SER A 42 9.79 14.04 -2.78
N TYR A 43 8.92 13.91 -1.78
CA TYR A 43 7.58 13.39 -1.93
C TYR A 43 6.72 14.29 -2.83
N VAL A 44 6.73 15.61 -2.60
CA VAL A 44 6.00 16.57 -3.45
C VAL A 44 6.50 16.50 -4.89
N ALA A 45 7.81 16.52 -5.11
CA ALA A 45 8.39 16.43 -6.46
C ALA A 45 7.97 15.15 -7.20
N ARG A 46 7.93 14.01 -6.49
CA ARG A 46 7.46 12.74 -7.07
C ARG A 46 5.96 12.74 -7.33
N GLN A 47 5.15 13.38 -6.48
CA GLN A 47 3.72 13.51 -6.71
C GLN A 47 3.40 14.35 -7.95
N ASP A 48 4.19 15.40 -8.23
CA ASP A 48 4.04 16.18 -9.47
C ASP A 48 4.32 15.34 -10.72
N GLU A 49 5.34 14.48 -10.67
CA GLU A 49 5.63 13.51 -11.74
C GLU A 49 4.49 12.49 -11.91
N VAL A 50 3.95 11.96 -10.81
CA VAL A 50 2.78 11.06 -10.85
C VAL A 50 1.59 11.77 -11.50
N ALA A 51 1.29 13.00 -11.11
CA ALA A 51 0.20 13.78 -11.69
C ALA A 51 0.40 14.05 -13.19
N ALA A 52 1.65 14.26 -13.62
CA ALA A 52 1.98 14.41 -15.03
C ALA A 52 1.79 13.10 -15.82
N VAL A 53 2.28 11.98 -15.30
CA VAL A 53 2.15 10.66 -15.94
C VAL A 53 0.69 10.18 -15.95
N TYR A 54 -0.10 10.48 -14.92
CA TYR A 54 -1.51 10.10 -14.87
C TYR A 54 -2.34 10.72 -16.00
N ARG A 55 -1.96 11.90 -16.49
CA ARG A 55 -2.61 12.54 -17.66
C ARG A 55 -2.26 11.85 -18.98
N ASP A 56 -1.15 11.11 -19.03
CA ASP A 56 -0.77 10.26 -20.15
C ASP A 56 -1.35 8.86 -19.95
N VAL A 57 -2.56 8.67 -20.49
CA VAL A 57 -3.33 7.42 -20.31
C VAL A 57 -2.58 6.21 -20.83
N GLU A 58 -1.94 6.31 -22.00
CA GLU A 58 -1.20 5.18 -22.58
C GLU A 58 -0.04 4.75 -21.69
N ARG A 59 0.77 5.72 -21.25
CA ARG A 59 1.90 5.45 -20.36
C ARG A 59 1.44 4.90 -19.02
N TRP A 60 0.41 5.50 -18.41
CA TRP A 60 -0.15 5.06 -17.14
C TRP A 60 -0.65 3.62 -17.22
N THR A 61 -1.47 3.30 -18.22
CA THR A 61 -2.01 1.95 -18.42
C THR A 61 -0.89 0.92 -18.65
N ARG A 62 0.11 1.26 -19.48
CA ARG A 62 1.27 0.38 -19.69
C ARG A 62 2.01 0.11 -18.38
N MET A 63 2.25 1.12 -17.57
CA MET A 63 2.89 0.97 -16.26
C MET A 63 2.07 0.08 -15.32
N SER A 64 0.74 0.25 -15.26
CA SER A 64 -0.13 -0.59 -14.44
C SER A 64 -0.08 -2.06 -14.86
N ILE A 65 -0.22 -2.36 -16.16
CA ILE A 65 -0.15 -3.73 -16.68
C ILE A 65 1.19 -4.39 -16.35
N LEU A 66 2.29 -3.68 -16.57
CA LEU A 66 3.64 -4.21 -16.28
C LEU A 66 3.85 -4.46 -14.78
N ASN A 67 3.31 -3.60 -13.91
CA ASN A 67 3.35 -3.84 -12.47
C ASN A 67 2.59 -5.13 -12.14
N THR A 68 1.32 -5.24 -12.56
CA THR A 68 0.49 -6.44 -12.31
C THR A 68 1.16 -7.71 -12.81
N ALA A 69 1.69 -7.71 -14.04
CA ALA A 69 2.37 -8.87 -14.62
C ALA A 69 3.63 -9.30 -13.84
N ARG A 70 4.24 -8.40 -13.06
CA ARG A 70 5.47 -8.65 -12.29
C ARG A 70 5.21 -8.94 -10.80
N MET A 71 3.95 -9.02 -10.36
CA MET A 71 3.61 -9.21 -8.95
C MET A 71 3.80 -10.64 -8.43
N GLY A 72 4.11 -11.63 -9.30
CA GLY A 72 4.17 -13.05 -8.92
C GLY A 72 5.06 -13.36 -7.70
N LYS A 73 6.17 -12.63 -7.51
CA LYS A 73 7.05 -12.79 -6.33
C LYS A 73 6.34 -12.49 -5.00
N PHE A 74 5.31 -11.66 -4.99
CA PHE A 74 4.59 -11.29 -3.77
C PHE A 74 3.40 -12.21 -3.47
N SER A 75 3.21 -13.30 -4.22
CA SER A 75 2.19 -14.30 -3.90
C SER A 75 2.44 -14.97 -2.54
N SER A 76 1.37 -15.11 -1.75
CA SER A 76 1.38 -15.88 -0.51
C SER A 76 1.66 -17.36 -0.77
N ASP A 77 1.26 -17.91 -1.91
CA ASP A 77 1.51 -19.33 -2.25
C ASP A 77 3.00 -19.62 -2.28
N ARG A 78 3.80 -18.72 -2.87
CA ARG A 78 5.26 -18.81 -2.85
C ARG A 78 5.79 -18.78 -1.41
N ALA A 79 5.31 -17.83 -0.59
CA ALA A 79 5.73 -17.72 0.80
C ALA A 79 5.38 -19.00 1.59
N ILE A 80 4.17 -19.52 1.46
CA ILE A 80 3.76 -20.78 2.12
C ILE A 80 4.62 -21.95 1.64
N GLN A 81 4.91 -22.06 0.35
CA GLN A 81 5.82 -23.08 -0.18
C GLN A 81 7.23 -22.98 0.42
N GLU A 82 7.75 -21.76 0.60
CA GLU A 82 9.04 -21.52 1.28
C GLU A 82 8.97 -21.96 2.76
N TYR A 83 7.91 -21.63 3.49
CA TYR A 83 7.73 -22.11 4.86
C TYR A 83 7.65 -23.63 4.93
N CYS A 84 6.85 -24.27 4.07
CA CYS A 84 6.71 -25.73 4.00
C CYS A 84 8.06 -26.42 3.78
N ARG A 85 8.86 -25.92 2.82
CA ARG A 85 10.15 -26.51 2.45
C ARG A 85 11.27 -26.17 3.44
N ASP A 86 11.37 -24.92 3.87
CA ASP A 86 12.57 -24.40 4.53
C ASP A 86 12.44 -24.45 6.05
N ILE A 87 11.23 -24.38 6.61
CA ILE A 87 10.98 -24.35 8.06
C ILE A 87 10.22 -25.60 8.52
N TRP A 88 9.02 -25.85 8.00
CA TRP A 88 8.13 -26.91 8.52
C TRP A 88 8.49 -28.32 8.07
N LYS A 89 9.22 -28.45 6.95
CA LYS A 89 9.64 -29.73 6.36
C LYS A 89 8.44 -30.64 6.06
N VAL A 90 7.41 -30.06 5.42
CA VAL A 90 6.19 -30.77 5.03
C VAL A 90 6.02 -30.76 3.52
N GLU A 91 5.48 -31.86 2.99
CA GLU A 91 5.19 -32.04 1.57
C GLU A 91 3.67 -32.00 1.31
N PRO A 92 3.22 -31.51 0.14
CA PRO A 92 1.81 -31.54 -0.23
C PRO A 92 1.26 -32.97 -0.26
N VAL A 93 0.11 -33.17 0.37
CA VAL A 93 -0.61 -34.45 0.34
C VAL A 93 -1.83 -34.30 -0.57
N LYS A 94 -1.94 -35.15 -1.58
CA LYS A 94 -3.17 -35.25 -2.38
C LYS A 94 -4.25 -35.90 -1.53
N VAL A 95 -5.36 -35.20 -1.33
CA VAL A 95 -6.52 -35.73 -0.61
C VAL A 95 -7.63 -35.96 -1.62
N ASP A 96 -8.04 -37.21 -1.79
CA ASP A 96 -9.27 -37.54 -2.51
C ASP A 96 -10.45 -37.29 -1.58
N MET A 97 -11.23 -36.23 -1.85
CA MET A 97 -12.44 -35.90 -1.08
C MET A 97 -13.66 -36.58 -1.73
N PRO A 98 -14.28 -37.59 -1.09
CA PRO A 98 -15.51 -38.19 -1.61
C PRO A 98 -16.67 -37.16 -1.57
N GLY A 99 -17.41 -37.02 -2.68
CA GLY A 99 -18.63 -36.19 -2.75
C GLY A 99 -18.46 -34.70 -3.12
N TYR A 100 -17.30 -34.28 -3.62
CA TYR A 100 -17.12 -32.94 -4.21
C TYR A 100 -17.59 -32.87 -5.67
N ARG A 101 -17.38 -33.94 -6.46
CA ARG A 101 -17.84 -34.04 -7.86
C ARG A 101 -19.37 -34.08 -8.00
N ASP A 102 -20.08 -34.65 -7.02
CA ASP A 102 -21.54 -34.83 -7.08
C ASP A 102 -22.34 -33.55 -6.76
N ARG A 103 -21.68 -32.45 -6.36
CA ARG A 103 -22.32 -31.17 -6.02
C ARG A 103 -22.13 -30.07 -7.07
N MET A 104 -21.41 -30.36 -8.15
CA MET A 104 -21.28 -29.44 -9.28
C MET A 104 -22.45 -29.71 -10.24
N PRO A 105 -23.37 -28.76 -10.49
CA PRO A 105 -24.32 -28.94 -11.58
C PRO A 105 -23.53 -29.07 -12.89
N GLU A 106 -23.82 -30.11 -13.68
CA GLU A 106 -23.25 -30.28 -15.00
C GLU A 106 -23.49 -29.00 -15.81
N ASN A 107 -22.41 -28.28 -16.13
CA ASN A 107 -22.47 -27.19 -17.11
C ASN A 107 -22.92 -27.81 -18.43
N LYS A 108 -24.20 -27.65 -18.76
CA LYS A 108 -24.73 -27.91 -20.09
C LYS A 108 -24.04 -26.95 -21.06
N THR A 109 -23.28 -27.53 -21.98
CA THR A 109 -22.77 -26.87 -23.18
C THR A 109 -23.94 -26.49 -24.09
#